data_AF-L9KUK0-F1
#
_entry.id   AF-L9KUK0-F1
#
_cell.length_a   1.000
_cell.length_b   1.000
_cell.length_c   1.000
_cell.angle_alpha   90.00
_cell.angle_beta   90.00
_cell.angle_gamma   90.00
#
_symmetry.space_group_name_H-M   'P 1'
#
loop_
_entity.id
_entity.type
_entity.pdbx_description
1 polymer ?
#
loop_
_entity_poly.entity_id
_entity_poly.type
_entity_poly.pdbx_seq_one_letter_code
_entity_poly.pdbx_strand_id
1 'polypeptide(L)'
;MVCPGGLTGHSDFHLFKEGIKPMWEDDANKNGGKWIIGLWKGLASCCWKNLILAMLEEQFMVGEKICGAVVSVHFQEDIISIWIKTASNQATTAQIRDTLRRVLNLPLNTIMEYKTHTDSIKMHGRLGSQRLLLQNLWKPQLNVP
;
A
#
# COMPACT_ATOMS: atom_id res chain seq x y z
N MET A 1 -5.00 20.91 -3.21
CA MET A 1 -4.64 19.55 -2.74
C MET A 1 -5.31 18.57 -3.69
N VAL A 2 -4.57 17.75 -4.43
CA VAL A 2 -5.12 16.85 -5.46
C VAL A 2 -5.65 15.58 -4.78
N CYS A 3 -6.89 15.19 -5.06
CA CYS A 3 -7.46 13.94 -4.55
C CYS A 3 -6.94 12.73 -5.34
N PRO A 4 -6.70 11.57 -4.70
CA PRO A 4 -6.25 10.35 -5.38
C PRO A 4 -7.11 9.95 -6.59
N GLY A 5 -8.43 10.05 -6.49
CA GLY A 5 -9.34 9.72 -7.60
C GLY A 5 -9.31 10.68 -8.79
N GLY A 6 -8.60 11.81 -8.70
CA GLY A 6 -8.41 12.75 -9.82
C GLY A 6 -7.11 12.56 -10.59
N LEU A 7 -6.30 11.56 -10.23
CA LEU A 7 -5.03 11.30 -10.88
C LEU A 7 -5.22 10.47 -12.15
N THR A 8 -4.63 10.95 -13.24
CA THR A 8 -4.58 10.22 -14.52
C THR A 8 -3.32 9.35 -14.57
N GLY A 9 -3.47 8.05 -14.82
CA GLY A 9 -2.35 7.11 -14.94
C GLY A 9 -1.98 6.40 -13.62
N HIS A 10 -0.81 5.76 -13.60
CA HIS A 10 -0.30 5.07 -12.42
C HIS A 10 0.34 6.07 -11.46
N SER A 11 -0.29 6.31 -10.31
CA SER A 11 0.21 7.28 -9.31
C SER A 11 0.13 6.74 -7.90
N ASP A 12 1.14 7.06 -7.09
CA ASP A 12 1.25 6.63 -5.71
C ASP A 12 1.33 7.84 -4.76
N PHE A 13 0.57 7.80 -3.67
CA PHE A 13 0.76 8.69 -2.54
C PHE A 13 1.29 7.93 -1.34
N HIS A 14 2.26 8.53 -0.66
CA HIS A 14 2.89 7.95 0.53
C HIS A 14 2.74 8.93 1.69
N LEU A 15 2.26 8.44 2.83
CA LEU A 15 2.24 9.17 4.09
C LEU A 15 2.97 8.34 5.13
N PHE A 16 4.15 8.78 5.55
CA PHE A 16 4.96 8.08 6.55
C PHE A 16 5.25 9.00 7.72
N LYS A 17 5.48 8.39 8.89
CA LYS A 17 5.94 9.13 10.07
C LYS A 17 7.29 9.79 9.76
N GLU A 18 7.53 10.91 10.43
CA GLU A 18 8.78 11.65 10.31
C GLU A 18 9.99 10.74 10.55
N GLY A 19 11.02 10.89 9.72
CA GLY A 19 12.25 10.10 9.77
C GLY A 19 12.15 8.70 9.14
N ILE A 20 10.96 8.21 8.77
CA ILE A 20 10.79 6.91 8.10
C ILE A 20 10.63 7.12 6.60
N LYS A 21 11.55 6.56 5.82
CA LYS A 21 11.44 6.58 4.36
C LYS A 21 10.44 5.52 3.89
N PRO A 22 9.65 5.78 2.83
CA PRO A 22 8.70 4.81 2.27
C PRO A 22 9.41 3.72 1.44
N MET A 23 10.46 3.13 2.00
CA MET A 23 11.35 2.19 1.33
C MET A 23 11.60 0.99 2.24
N TRP A 24 11.79 -0.19 1.66
CA TRP A 24 11.96 -1.43 2.43
C TRP A 24 13.33 -1.51 3.11
N GLU A 25 14.31 -0.76 2.62
CA GLU A 25 15.66 -0.64 3.17
C GLU A 25 15.70 0.16 4.47
N ASP A 26 14.68 0.97 4.75
CA ASP A 26 14.58 1.74 5.98
C ASP A 26 14.56 0.80 7.19
N ASP A 27 15.30 1.15 8.25
CA ASP A 27 15.43 0.33 9.45
C ASP A 27 14.07 0.03 10.11
N ALA A 28 13.11 0.95 9.98
CA ALA A 28 11.76 0.76 10.49
C ALA A 28 10.93 -0.21 9.62
N ASN A 29 11.26 -0.39 8.34
CA ASN A 29 10.48 -1.20 7.40
C ASN A 29 11.11 -2.57 7.09
N LYS A 30 12.43 -2.73 7.22
CA LYS A 30 13.15 -3.95 6.77
C LYS A 30 12.66 -5.26 7.38
N ASN A 31 12.19 -5.23 8.63
CA ASN A 31 11.65 -6.38 9.36
C ASN A 31 10.11 -6.34 9.49
N GLY A 32 9.50 -5.42 8.75
CA GLY A 32 8.09 -5.12 8.80
C GLY A 32 7.25 -5.90 7.79
N GLY A 33 6.05 -5.38 7.58
CA GLY A 33 5.18 -5.83 6.52
C GLY A 33 4.10 -4.81 6.23
N LYS A 34 3.23 -5.16 5.29
CA LYS A 34 2.12 -4.33 4.89
C LYS A 34 0.83 -5.13 4.79
N TRP A 35 -0.26 -4.51 5.25
CA TRP A 35 -1.60 -4.91 4.84
C TRP A 35 -1.90 -4.28 3.49
N ILE A 36 -2.47 -5.05 2.58
CA ILE A 36 -2.81 -4.68 1.20
C ILE A 36 -4.31 -4.92 1.03
N ILE A 37 -5.01 -3.92 0.52
CA ILE A 37 -6.44 -3.97 0.28
C ILE A 37 -6.70 -3.46 -1.13
N GLY A 38 -7.29 -4.31 -1.96
CA GLY A 38 -7.81 -3.93 -3.27
C GLY A 38 -9.12 -3.17 -3.11
N LEU A 39 -9.24 -2.03 -3.77
CA LEU A 39 -10.40 -1.15 -3.77
C LEU A 39 -10.99 -1.06 -5.16
N TRP A 40 -12.32 -0.98 -5.20
CA TRP A 40 -13.04 -0.63 -6.41
C TRP A 40 -12.80 0.84 -6.76
N LYS A 41 -12.84 1.15 -8.06
CA LYS A 41 -12.66 2.51 -8.56
C LYS A 41 -13.65 3.48 -7.93
N GLY A 42 -13.15 4.68 -7.62
CA GLY A 42 -13.92 5.74 -6.98
C GLY A 42 -13.89 5.71 -5.45
N LEU A 43 -13.45 4.61 -4.83
CA LEU A 43 -13.35 4.51 -3.36
C LEU A 43 -12.02 5.02 -2.80
N ALA A 44 -10.96 5.07 -3.62
CA ALA A 44 -9.60 5.40 -3.18
C ALA A 44 -9.52 6.74 -2.42
N SER A 45 -10.16 7.80 -2.91
CA SER A 45 -10.14 9.11 -2.24
C SER A 45 -10.76 9.06 -0.83
N CYS A 46 -11.89 8.38 -0.68
CA CYS A 46 -12.59 8.28 0.61
C CYS A 46 -11.81 7.38 1.58
N CYS A 47 -11.39 6.20 1.11
CA CYS A 47 -10.60 5.28 1.91
C CYS A 47 -9.26 5.88 2.32
N TRP A 48 -8.58 6.61 1.43
CA TRP A 48 -7.33 7.29 1.74
C TRP A 48 -7.52 8.35 2.82
N LYS A 49 -8.53 9.21 2.70
CA LYS A 49 -8.85 10.21 3.72
C LYS A 49 -9.16 9.56 5.07
N ASN A 50 -10.01 8.54 5.11
CA ASN A 50 -10.37 7.86 6.34
C ASN A 50 -9.16 7.17 6.99
N LEU A 51 -8.26 6.59 6.17
CA LEU A 51 -7.03 6.00 6.67
C LEU A 51 -6.13 7.04 7.33
N ILE A 52 -5.92 8.19 6.68
CA ILE A 52 -5.10 9.28 7.24
C ILE A 52 -5.69 9.76 8.56
N LEU A 53 -7.00 10.01 8.60
CA LEU A 53 -7.68 10.44 9.83
C LEU A 53 -7.52 9.40 10.94
N ALA A 54 -7.74 8.12 10.65
CA ALA A 54 -7.55 7.05 11.62
C ALA A 54 -6.10 6.94 12.14
N MET A 55 -5.12 7.27 11.31
CA MET A 55 -3.71 7.31 11.72
C MET A 55 -3.41 8.50 12.65
N LEU A 56 -3.97 9.68 12.34
CA LEU A 56 -3.79 10.90 13.14
C LEU A 56 -4.54 10.85 14.47
N GLU A 57 -5.71 10.22 14.49
CA GLU A 57 -6.53 9.99 15.69
C GLU A 57 -6.04 8.80 16.52
N GLU A 58 -4.92 8.18 16.15
CA GLU A 58 -4.32 7.01 16.80
C GLU A 58 -5.28 5.82 17.00
N GLN A 59 -6.32 5.70 16.16
CA GLN A 59 -7.40 4.70 16.32
C GLN A 59 -6.93 3.25 16.28
N PHE A 60 -5.73 2.99 15.78
CA PHE A 60 -5.13 1.66 15.75
C PHE A 60 -4.75 1.14 17.14
N MET A 61 -4.48 2.02 18.11
CA MET A 61 -4.12 1.64 19.50
C MET A 61 -2.96 0.64 19.55
N VAL A 62 -2.01 0.75 18.61
CA VAL A 62 -0.82 -0.11 18.50
C VAL A 62 0.48 0.62 18.82
N GLY A 63 0.39 1.84 19.38
CA GLY A 63 1.53 2.71 19.66
C GLY A 63 2.32 3.07 18.40
N GLU A 64 3.64 2.94 18.47
CA GLU A 64 4.54 3.37 17.39
C GLU A 64 4.74 2.35 16.25
N LYS A 65 3.91 1.30 16.19
CA LYS A 65 4.11 0.19 15.24
C LYS A 65 3.75 0.53 13.80
N ILE A 66 2.89 1.53 13.56
CA ILE A 66 2.58 2.00 12.21
C ILE A 66 3.74 2.86 11.69
N CYS A 67 4.26 2.51 10.51
CA CYS A 67 5.27 3.28 9.79
C CYS A 67 4.62 4.35 8.91
N GLY A 68 3.61 3.95 8.16
CA GLY A 68 2.99 4.80 7.14
C GLY A 68 1.91 4.08 6.36
N ALA A 69 1.32 4.80 5.41
CA ALA A 69 0.33 4.31 4.49
C ALA A 69 0.67 4.70 3.05
N VAL A 70 0.15 3.92 2.11
CA VAL A 70 0.31 4.13 0.68
C VAL A 70 -1.04 3.94 0.00
N VAL A 71 -1.39 4.81 -0.93
CA VAL A 71 -2.46 4.55 -1.90
C VAL A 71 -1.89 4.60 -3.31
N SER A 72 -2.16 3.55 -4.06
CA SER A 72 -1.73 3.34 -5.43
C SER A 72 -2.96 3.34 -6.33
N VAL A 73 -3.03 4.33 -7.21
CA VAL A 73 -4.11 4.49 -8.18
C VAL A 73 -3.63 3.89 -9.51
N HIS A 74 -4.25 2.80 -9.94
CA HIS A 74 -3.92 2.15 -11.22
C HIS A 74 -5.04 2.33 -12.24
N PHE A 75 -5.04 1.56 -13.33
CA PHE A 75 -6.14 1.59 -14.30
C PHE A 75 -7.28 0.64 -13.92
N GLN A 76 -6.96 -0.59 -13.51
CA GLN A 76 -7.97 -1.64 -13.24
C GLN A 76 -8.54 -1.55 -11.82
N GLU A 77 -7.68 -1.38 -10.82
CA GLU A 77 -8.08 -1.30 -9.41
C GLU A 77 -7.25 -0.23 -8.70
N ASP A 78 -7.70 0.17 -7.51
CA ASP A 78 -6.90 0.99 -6.60
C ASP A 78 -6.42 0.11 -5.45
N ILE A 79 -5.24 0.38 -4.93
CA ILE A 79 -4.68 -0.39 -3.82
C ILE A 79 -4.38 0.57 -2.68
N ILE A 80 -4.88 0.24 -1.49
CA ILE A 80 -4.47 0.93 -0.27
C ILE A 80 -3.65 -0.02 0.60
N SER A 81 -2.60 0.50 1.22
CA SER A 81 -1.70 -0.28 2.04
C SER A 81 -1.28 0.47 3.30
N ILE A 82 -1.12 -0.25 4.40
CA ILE A 82 -0.54 0.28 5.64
C ILE A 82 0.70 -0.53 6.00
N TRP A 83 1.79 0.16 6.31
CA TRP A 83 3.10 -0.40 6.60
C TRP A 83 3.34 -0.41 8.10
N ILE A 84 3.90 -1.51 8.61
CA ILE A 84 4.09 -1.76 10.03
C ILE A 84 5.51 -2.21 10.32
N LYS A 85 6.07 -1.77 11.46
CA LYS A 85 7.49 -1.99 11.82
C LYS A 85 7.86 -3.45 12.05
N THR A 86 6.92 -4.26 12.52
CA THR A 86 7.21 -5.62 13.00
C THR A 86 6.13 -6.59 12.55
N ALA A 87 6.53 -7.56 11.73
CA ALA A 87 5.63 -8.59 11.22
C ALA A 87 5.36 -9.74 12.19
N SER A 88 6.15 -9.90 13.26
CA SER A 88 6.11 -11.09 14.12
C SER A 88 4.99 -11.11 15.15
N ASN A 89 4.33 -9.98 15.43
CA ASN A 89 3.27 -9.92 16.44
C ASN A 89 1.87 -10.09 15.79
N GLN A 90 1.39 -11.33 15.73
CA GLN A 90 0.11 -11.67 15.11
C GLN A 90 -1.09 -10.97 15.77
N ALA A 91 -1.07 -10.74 17.08
CA ALA A 91 -2.14 -10.02 17.76
C ALA A 91 -2.21 -8.56 17.30
N THR A 92 -1.05 -7.92 17.12
CA THR A 92 -0.98 -6.55 16.58
C THR A 92 -1.46 -6.51 15.13
N THR A 93 -1.01 -7.44 14.29
CA THR A 93 -1.41 -7.43 12.87
C THR A 93 -2.91 -7.68 12.71
N ALA A 94 -3.50 -8.54 13.55
CA ALA A 94 -4.94 -8.77 13.61
C ALA A 94 -5.70 -7.52 14.09
N GLN A 95 -5.25 -6.86 15.16
CA GLN A 95 -5.87 -5.62 15.64
C GLN A 95 -5.85 -4.50 14.57
N ILE A 96 -4.74 -4.39 13.82
CA ILE A 96 -4.63 -3.44 12.71
C ILE A 96 -5.62 -3.80 11.60
N ARG A 97 -5.71 -5.09 11.22
CA ARG A 97 -6.69 -5.56 10.23
C ARG A 97 -8.12 -5.21 10.63
N ASP A 98 -8.48 -5.47 11.87
CA ASP A 98 -9.85 -5.27 12.35
C ASP A 98 -10.17 -3.77 12.43
N THR A 99 -9.19 -2.94 12.80
CA THR A 99 -9.30 -1.48 12.76
C THR A 99 -9.44 -0.97 11.33
N LEU A 100 -8.63 -1.45 10.38
CA LEU A 100 -8.73 -1.09 8.96
C LEU A 100 -10.13 -1.35 8.42
N ARG A 101 -10.70 -2.54 8.70
CA ARG A 101 -12.07 -2.86 8.29
C ARG A 101 -13.09 -1.86 8.81
N ARG A 102 -12.98 -1.49 10.08
CA ARG A 102 -13.87 -0.53 10.73
C ARG A 102 -13.73 0.88 10.15
N VAL A 103 -12.52 1.42 10.06
CA VAL A 103 -12.30 2.83 9.66
C VAL A 103 -12.51 3.05 8.16
N LEU A 104 -12.28 2.02 7.34
CA LEU A 104 -12.49 2.07 5.90
C LEU A 104 -13.91 1.64 5.49
N ASN A 105 -14.77 1.26 6.45
CA ASN A 105 -16.12 0.74 6.22
C ASN A 105 -16.15 -0.40 5.19
N LEU A 106 -15.20 -1.34 5.31
CA LEU A 106 -15.06 -2.43 4.34
C LEU A 106 -16.09 -3.53 4.58
N PRO A 107 -16.72 -4.05 3.52
CA PRO A 107 -17.50 -5.28 3.58
C PRO A 107 -16.71 -6.45 4.19
N LEU A 108 -17.41 -7.37 4.85
CA LEU A 108 -16.79 -8.56 5.48
C LEU A 108 -16.08 -9.48 4.46
N ASN A 109 -16.54 -9.47 3.21
CA ASN A 109 -15.97 -10.23 2.11
C ASN A 109 -14.77 -9.53 1.45
N THR A 110 -14.39 -8.33 1.89
CA THR A 110 -13.20 -7.67 1.37
C THR A 110 -11.96 -8.47 1.76
N ILE A 111 -11.23 -8.90 0.72
CA ILE A 111 -9.97 -9.61 0.85
C ILE A 111 -8.91 -8.61 1.30
N MET A 112 -8.25 -8.92 2.40
CA MET A 112 -7.12 -8.16 2.92
C MET A 112 -5.94 -9.10 3.03
N GLU A 113 -4.83 -8.74 2.41
CA GLU A 113 -3.65 -9.58 2.36
C GLU A 113 -2.54 -8.96 3.21
N TYR A 114 -1.93 -9.75 4.09
CA TYR A 114 -0.73 -9.33 4.81
C TYR A 114 0.51 -9.91 4.12
N LYS A 115 1.45 -9.04 3.75
CA LYS A 115 2.74 -9.45 3.16
C LYS A 115 3.90 -8.84 3.94
N THR A 116 4.89 -9.65 4.27
CA THR A 116 6.17 -9.12 4.76
C THR A 116 6.89 -8.38 3.64
N HIS A 117 7.74 -7.42 3.99
CA HIS A 117 8.53 -6.70 2.98
C HIS A 117 9.54 -7.64 2.29
N THR A 118 10.15 -8.56 3.03
CA THR A 118 11.05 -9.59 2.51
C THR A 118 10.38 -10.54 1.50
N ASP A 119 9.14 -10.97 1.75
CA ASP A 119 8.41 -11.83 0.79
C ASP A 119 7.95 -11.05 -0.45
N SER A 120 7.57 -9.77 -0.27
CA SER A 120 7.20 -8.89 -1.37
C SER A 120 8.37 -8.71 -2.37
N ILE A 121 9.60 -8.59 -1.87
CA ILE A 121 10.83 -8.49 -2.68
C ILE A 121 11.10 -9.80 -3.41
N LYS A 122 10.99 -10.95 -2.74
CA LYS A 122 11.19 -12.27 -3.38
C LYS A 122 10.19 -12.54 -4.50
N MET A 123 8.94 -12.09 -4.35
CA MET A 123 7.92 -12.20 -5.40
C MET A 123 8.19 -11.23 -6.56
N HIS A 124 8.60 -9.99 -6.27
CA HIS A 124 9.04 -9.05 -7.32
C HIS A 124 10.30 -9.53 -8.04
N GLY A 125 11.20 -10.27 -7.38
CA GLY A 125 12.35 -10.91 -8.01
C GLY A 125 11.95 -12.04 -8.97
N ARG A 126 10.90 -12.80 -8.66
CA ARG A 126 10.35 -13.83 -9.56
C ARG A 126 9.54 -13.22 -10.72
N LEU A 127 8.78 -12.16 -10.47
CA LEU A 127 8.02 -11.44 -11.49
C LEU A 127 8.90 -10.45 -12.29
N GLY A 128 10.09 -10.08 -11.79
CA GLY A 128 11.06 -9.22 -12.45
C GLY A 128 11.59 -9.83 -13.75
N SER A 129 11.76 -11.16 -13.78
CA SER A 129 12.08 -11.90 -15.01
C SER A 129 10.95 -11.86 -16.06
N GLN A 130 9.70 -11.64 -15.64
CA GLN A 130 8.54 -11.54 -16.55
C GLN A 130 8.18 -10.08 -16.90
N ARG A 131 8.48 -9.13 -16.00
CA ARG A 131 8.26 -7.69 -16.23
C ARG A 131 9.29 -7.09 -17.19
N LEU A 132 10.53 -7.62 -17.20
CA LEU A 132 11.54 -7.25 -18.20
C LEU A 132 11.21 -7.75 -19.62
N LEU A 133 10.42 -8.82 -19.76
CA LEU A 133 9.96 -9.28 -21.09
C LEU A 133 8.83 -8.40 -21.62
N LEU A 134 7.91 -7.94 -20.76
CA LEU A 134 6.78 -7.11 -21.18
C LEU A 134 7.16 -5.63 -21.42
N GLN A 135 8.17 -5.10 -20.73
CA GLN A 135 8.67 -3.74 -21.01
C GLN A 135 9.45 -3.64 -22.34
N ASN A 136 9.99 -4.76 -22.84
CA ASN A 136 10.68 -4.80 -24.14
C ASN A 136 9.75 -5.08 -25.33
N LEU A 137 8.50 -5.48 -25.09
CA LEU A 137 7.50 -5.77 -26.14
C LEU A 137 6.59 -4.57 -26.49
N TRP A 138 6.68 -3.45 -25.78
CA TRP A 138 5.89 -2.24 -26.04
C TRP A 138 6.77 -1.00 -26.30
N LYS A 139 7.88 -1.12 -27.03
CA LYS A 139 8.46 0.08 -27.65
C LYS A 139 7.70 0.36 -28.95
N PRO A 140 6.95 1.48 -29.06
CA PRO A 140 6.49 1.94 -30.35
C PRO A 140 7.74 2.23 -31.20
N GLN A 141 7.85 1.59 -32.34
CA GLN A 141 8.77 1.98 -33.42
C GLN A 141 8.31 3.36 -33.93
N LEU A 142 8.62 4.42 -33.20
CA LEU A 142 8.55 5.79 -33.71
C LEU A 142 9.87 6.07 -34.39
N ASN A 143 9.89 5.74 -35.68
CA ASN A 143 10.95 6.02 -36.60
C ASN A 143 10.48 7.15 -37.51
N VAL A 144 10.95 8.38 -37.28
CA VAL A 144 11.19 9.43 -38.28
C VAL A 144 11.81 10.66 -37.60
N PRO A 145 12.65 11.47 -38.28
CA PRO A 145 12.77 11.61 -39.73
C PRO A 145 13.75 10.65 -40.42
#